data_AF-A0A1A6HA49-F1
#
_entry.id   AF-A0A1A6HA49-F1
#
_cell.length_a   1.000
_cell.length_b   1.000
_cell.length_c   1.000
_cell.angle_alpha   90.00
_cell.angle_beta   90.00
_cell.angle_gamma   90.00
#
_symmetry.space_group_name_H-M   'P 1'
#
loop_
_entity.id
_entity.type
_entity.pdbx_description
1 polymer ?
#
loop_
_entity_poly.entity_id
_entity_poly.type
_entity_poly.pdbx_seq_one_letter_code
_entity_poly.pdbx_strand_id
1 'polypeptide(L)'
;MLTNWFAFLLHKFLKECAGEPLFMLYCAIKQQMEKGPIDAITGEARYSLSEDKLIRQQIEYKTLILNCVNPDNENSPEIPVKVLNCDTITQVKEKILDAVYKNVPYSQRPRAVDMDLEWRQGRIARVVLQDEDITTKIEGDWKRLNTLMHY
;
A
#
# COMPACT_ATOMS: atom_id res chain seq x y z
N MET A 1 35.52 8.76 4.20
CA MET A 1 36.05 7.45 4.64
C MET A 1 35.53 7.00 6.02
N LEU A 2 35.37 7.89 7.00
CA LEU A 2 34.89 7.54 8.35
C LEU A 2 33.51 6.85 8.39
N THR A 3 32.52 7.34 7.62
CA THR A 3 31.18 6.75 7.56
C THR A 3 31.20 5.29 7.08
N ASN A 4 32.01 4.97 6.07
CA ASN A 4 32.15 3.61 5.54
C ASN A 4 32.77 2.67 6.60
N TRP A 5 33.72 3.19 7.38
CA TRP A 5 34.35 2.43 8.46
C TRP A 5 33.36 2.08 9.57
N PHE A 6 32.52 3.05 9.99
CA PHE A 6 31.43 2.77 10.93
C PHE A 6 30.41 1.78 10.36
N ALA A 7 30.06 1.88 9.08
CA ALA A 7 29.12 0.94 8.45
C ALA A 7 29.61 -0.51 8.55
N PHE A 8 30.91 -0.76 8.28
CA PHE A 8 31.49 -2.10 8.42
C PHE A 8 31.51 -2.58 9.87
N LEU A 9 31.97 -1.74 10.81
CA LEU A 9 32.13 -2.14 12.20
C LEU A 9 30.80 -2.29 12.96
N LEU A 10 29.79 -1.50 12.60
CA LEU A 10 28.48 -1.53 13.26
C LEU A 10 27.51 -2.52 12.62
N HIS A 11 27.88 -3.21 11.54
CA HIS A 11 26.99 -4.20 10.91
C HIS A 11 26.59 -5.32 11.88
N LYS A 12 27.54 -5.84 12.67
CA LYS A 12 27.25 -6.87 13.68
C LYS A 12 26.28 -6.34 14.76
N PHE A 13 26.52 -5.12 15.24
CA PHE A 13 25.63 -4.46 16.20
C PHE A 13 24.22 -4.23 15.63
N LEU A 14 24.11 -3.85 14.35
CA LEU A 14 22.83 -3.75 13.68
C LEU A 14 22.12 -5.11 13.62
N LYS A 15 22.83 -6.18 13.25
CA LYS A 15 22.23 -7.51 13.14
C LYS A 15 21.79 -8.09 14.49
N GLU A 16 22.55 -7.83 15.56
CA GLU A 16 22.35 -8.49 16.86
C GLU A 16 21.57 -7.64 17.87
N CYS A 17 21.46 -6.31 17.68
CA CYS A 17 20.85 -5.43 18.67
C CYS A 17 19.90 -4.38 18.06
N ALA A 18 20.37 -3.58 17.11
CA ALA A 18 19.64 -2.39 16.66
C ALA A 18 18.67 -2.63 15.49
N GLY A 19 18.81 -3.74 14.76
CA GLY A 19 18.07 -4.01 13.53
C GLY A 19 16.59 -4.30 13.77
N GLU A 20 16.27 -5.13 14.76
CA GLU A 20 14.89 -5.43 15.14
C GLU A 20 14.10 -4.18 15.57
N PRO A 21 14.55 -3.35 16.53
CA PRO A 21 13.81 -2.16 16.92
C PRO A 21 13.70 -1.14 15.78
N LEU A 22 14.73 -1.01 14.94
CA LEU A 22 14.68 -0.16 13.75
C LEU A 22 13.62 -0.63 12.75
N PHE A 23 13.56 -1.95 12.49
CA PHE A 23 12.57 -2.54 11.61
C PHE A 23 11.15 -2.43 12.18
N MET A 24 10.99 -2.64 13.49
CA MET A 24 9.71 -2.47 14.18
C MET A 24 9.21 -1.03 14.12
N LEU A 25 10.10 -0.04 14.26
CA LEU A 25 9.75 1.37 14.09
C LEU A 25 9.28 1.67 12.65
N TYR A 26 10.00 1.16 11.65
CA TYR A 26 9.57 1.27 10.25
C TYR A 26 8.16 0.68 10.04
N CYS A 27 7.92 -0.53 10.53
CA CYS A 27 6.61 -1.19 10.44
C CYS A 27 5.51 -0.38 11.15
N ALA A 28 5.80 0.16 12.35
CA ALA A 28 4.85 0.96 13.11
C ALA A 28 4.47 2.26 12.39
N ILE A 29 5.45 2.95 11.81
CA ILE A 29 5.21 4.17 11.02
C ILE A 29 4.35 3.84 9.80
N LYS A 30 4.75 2.83 9.01
CA LYS A 30 4.00 2.40 7.81
C LYS A 30 2.55 2.06 8.15
N GLN A 31 2.33 1.20 9.14
CA GLN A 31 0.98 0.81 9.58
C GLN A 31 0.17 2.01 10.10
N GLN A 32 0.80 2.96 10.78
CA GLN A 32 0.11 4.14 11.29
C GLN A 32 -0.30 5.10 10.17
N MET A 33 0.56 5.29 9.16
CA MET A 33 0.24 6.11 8.00
C MET A 33 -0.92 5.53 7.21
N GLU A 34 -0.93 4.22 6.96
CA GLU A 34 -1.93 3.52 6.14
C GLU A 34 -3.34 3.42 6.76
N LYS A 35 -3.50 3.79 8.05
CA LYS A 35 -4.82 3.89 8.72
C LYS A 35 -5.62 5.11 8.27
N GLY A 36 -4.99 6.07 7.59
CA GLY A 36 -5.63 7.28 7.08
C GLY A 36 -5.33 7.48 5.60
N PRO A 37 -6.04 8.43 4.94
CA PRO A 37 -5.79 8.75 3.55
C PRO A 37 -4.34 9.16 3.31
N ILE A 38 -3.77 8.66 2.21
CA ILE A 38 -2.49 9.07 1.66
C ILE A 38 -2.74 9.48 0.22
N ASP A 39 -2.40 10.71 -0.14
CA ASP A 39 -2.56 11.19 -1.51
C ASP A 39 -1.45 10.60 -2.40
N ALA A 40 -1.85 9.88 -3.45
CA ALA A 40 -0.93 9.13 -4.29
C ALA A 40 -0.01 10.01 -5.15
N ILE A 41 -0.36 11.28 -5.37
CA ILE A 41 0.39 12.20 -6.22
C ILE A 41 1.40 13.00 -5.39
N THR A 42 0.96 13.57 -4.28
CA THR A 42 1.73 14.49 -3.44
C THR A 42 2.49 13.77 -2.31
N GLY A 43 2.04 12.57 -1.94
CA GLY A 43 2.53 11.82 -0.79
C GLY A 43 2.14 12.42 0.56
N GLU A 44 1.19 13.36 0.60
CA GLU A 44 0.62 13.86 1.85
C GLU A 44 -0.21 12.77 2.54
N ALA A 45 -0.19 12.70 3.86
CA ALA A 45 -0.90 11.71 4.63
C ALA A 45 -1.63 12.32 5.83
N ARG A 46 -2.78 11.75 6.20
CA ARG A 46 -3.57 12.18 7.37
C ARG A 46 -2.82 12.06 8.69
N TYR A 47 -1.99 11.02 8.82
CA TYR A 47 -1.20 10.70 10.01
C TYR A 47 0.30 10.91 9.79
N SER A 48 0.68 11.84 8.91
CA SER A 48 2.08 12.21 8.71
C SER A 48 2.71 12.71 10.03
N LEU A 49 3.96 12.30 10.28
CA LEU A 49 4.79 12.87 11.34
C LEU A 49 5.48 14.18 10.88
N SER A 50 5.51 14.46 9.58
CA SER A 50 6.02 15.70 9.01
C SER A 50 4.88 16.67 8.76
N GLU A 51 5.01 17.91 9.24
CA GLU A 51 4.02 18.97 9.04
C GLU A 51 3.82 19.31 7.55
N ASP A 52 4.91 19.30 6.77
CA ASP A 52 4.89 19.59 5.33
C ASP A 52 4.19 18.52 4.50
N LYS A 53 3.95 17.34 5.09
CA LYS A 53 3.26 16.22 4.46
C LYS A 53 1.90 15.92 5.10
N LEU A 54 1.38 16.83 5.91
CA LEU A 54 0.09 16.65 6.56
C LEU A 54 -1.05 17.09 5.65
N ILE A 55 -1.99 16.19 5.37
CA ILE A 55 -3.25 16.55 4.70
C ILE A 55 -4.03 17.52 5.60
N ARG A 56 -4.25 18.75 5.10
CA ARG A 56 -5.04 19.78 5.80
C ARG A 56 -6.51 19.79 5.38
N GLN A 57 -6.85 19.10 4.30
CA GLN A 57 -8.21 18.99 3.78
C GLN A 57 -9.05 18.02 4.64
N GLN A 58 -10.34 18.30 4.76
CA GLN A 58 -11.29 17.37 5.36
C GLN A 58 -11.67 16.31 4.32
N ILE A 59 -11.17 15.09 4.51
CA ILE A 59 -11.45 13.94 3.65
C ILE A 59 -12.23 12.92 4.45
N GLU A 60 -13.46 12.64 4.02
CA GLU A 60 -14.24 11.53 4.55
C GLU A 60 -13.78 10.22 3.93
N TYR A 61 -13.54 9.21 4.77
CA TYR A 61 -13.09 7.90 4.33
C TYR A 61 -13.69 6.79 5.20
N LYS A 62 -13.77 5.59 4.64
CA LYS A 62 -14.26 4.38 5.32
C LYS A 62 -13.25 3.26 5.15
N THR A 63 -13.01 2.52 6.23
CA THR A 63 -12.22 1.29 6.18
C THR A 63 -13.04 0.17 5.55
N LEU A 64 -12.49 -0.48 4.54
CA LEU A 64 -13.03 -1.68 3.91
C LEU A 64 -12.14 -2.88 4.26
N ILE A 65 -12.72 -4.08 4.23
CA ILE A 65 -11.98 -5.34 4.33
C ILE A 65 -12.19 -6.09 3.02
N LEU A 66 -11.10 -6.30 2.27
CA LEU A 66 -11.09 -7.08 1.05
C LEU A 66 -10.60 -8.49 1.36
N ASN A 67 -11.33 -9.50 0.90
CA ASN A 67 -10.88 -10.88 0.99
C ASN A 67 -10.13 -11.23 -0.30
N CYS A 68 -8.81 -11.36 -0.20
CA CYS A 68 -7.93 -11.48 -1.34
C CYS A 68 -7.51 -12.92 -1.58
N VAL A 69 -7.60 -13.38 -2.83
CA VAL A 69 -7.14 -14.72 -3.22
C VAL A 69 -5.62 -14.67 -3.42
N ASN A 70 -4.90 -15.68 -2.92
CA ASN A 70 -3.47 -15.78 -3.15
C ASN A 70 -3.20 -16.10 -4.65
N PRO A 71 -2.45 -15.24 -5.38
CA PRO A 71 -2.17 -15.47 -6.80
C PRO A 71 -1.37 -16.75 -7.05
N ASP A 72 -0.54 -17.18 -6.09
CA ASP A 72 0.29 -18.39 -6.23
C ASP A 72 -0.49 -19.67 -5.92
N ASN A 73 -1.64 -19.56 -5.24
CA ASN A 73 -2.48 -20.70 -4.87
C ASN A 73 -3.93 -20.27 -4.62
N GLU A 74 -4.77 -20.31 -5.67
CA GLU A 74 -6.18 -19.93 -5.60
C GLU A 74 -7.01 -20.76 -4.61
N ASN A 75 -6.56 -21.96 -4.25
CA ASN A 75 -7.26 -22.84 -3.30
C ASN A 75 -6.92 -22.53 -1.83
N SER A 76 -5.97 -21.63 -1.59
CA SER A 76 -5.66 -21.20 -0.22
C SER A 76 -6.76 -20.30 0.36
N PRO A 77 -6.91 -20.25 1.70
CA PRO A 77 -7.89 -19.36 2.33
C PRO A 77 -7.70 -17.91 1.90
N GLU A 78 -8.80 -17.19 1.67
CA GLU A 78 -8.76 -15.77 1.35
C GLU A 78 -8.09 -14.98 2.49
N ILE A 79 -7.25 -14.02 2.12
CA ILE A 79 -6.49 -13.19 3.06
C ILE A 79 -7.25 -11.87 3.25
N PRO A 80 -7.74 -11.55 4.46
CA PRO A 80 -8.43 -10.30 4.72
C PRO A 80 -7.42 -9.13 4.76
N VAL A 81 -7.64 -8.12 3.92
CA VAL A 81 -6.78 -6.93 3.80
C VAL A 81 -7.61 -5.69 4.12
N LYS A 82 -7.13 -4.89 5.08
CA LYS A 82 -7.75 -3.60 5.42
C LYS A 82 -7.26 -2.53 4.46
N VAL A 83 -8.21 -1.83 3.84
CA VAL A 83 -7.95 -0.73 2.90
C VAL A 83 -8.92 0.42 3.19
N LEU A 84 -8.72 1.56 2.57
CA LEU A 84 -9.64 2.69 2.63
C LEU A 84 -10.36 2.83 1.28
N ASN A 85 -11.62 3.20 1.31
CA ASN A 85 -12.38 3.46 0.09
C ASN A 85 -11.78 4.60 -0.78
N CYS A 86 -10.99 5.50 -0.18
CA CYS A 86 -10.27 6.55 -0.89
C CYS A 86 -8.89 6.13 -1.42
N ASP A 87 -8.42 4.92 -1.14
CA ASP A 87 -7.15 4.43 -1.70
C ASP A 87 -7.29 4.29 -3.22
N THR A 88 -6.26 4.72 -3.94
CA THR A 88 -6.10 4.43 -5.38
C THR A 88 -5.92 2.93 -5.60
N ILE A 89 -6.17 2.44 -6.81
CA ILE A 89 -6.04 1.02 -7.12
C ILE A 89 -4.60 0.53 -6.93
N THR A 90 -3.59 1.34 -7.26
CA THR A 90 -2.19 0.99 -6.96
C THR A 90 -1.92 0.86 -5.47
N GLN A 91 -2.40 1.80 -4.63
CA GLN A 91 -2.25 1.70 -3.17
C GLN A 91 -2.94 0.45 -2.60
N VAL A 92 -4.09 0.07 -3.15
CA VAL A 92 -4.79 -1.17 -2.77
C VAL A 92 -3.94 -2.39 -3.14
N LYS A 93 -3.40 -2.44 -4.36
CA LYS A 93 -2.50 -3.52 -4.80
C LYS A 93 -1.29 -3.64 -3.87
N GLU A 94 -0.68 -2.52 -3.48
CA GLU A 94 0.45 -2.51 -2.54
C GLU A 94 0.07 -3.11 -1.17
N LYS A 95 -1.07 -2.69 -0.59
CA LYS A 95 -1.57 -3.23 0.68
C LYS A 95 -1.87 -4.73 0.60
N ILE A 96 -2.43 -5.19 -0.53
CA ILE A 96 -2.67 -6.61 -0.78
C ILE A 96 -1.34 -7.38 -0.87
N LEU A 97 -0.38 -6.89 -1.65
CA LEU A 97 0.93 -7.51 -1.79
C LEU A 97 1.68 -7.58 -0.45
N ASP A 98 1.57 -6.56 0.41
CA ASP A 98 2.14 -6.61 1.75
C ASP A 98 1.53 -7.69 2.64
N ALA A 99 0.22 -7.92 2.52
CA ALA A 99 -0.47 -8.95 3.29
C ALA A 99 -0.17 -10.36 2.77
N VAL A 100 -0.26 -10.56 1.45
CA VAL A 100 -0.01 -11.85 0.78
C VAL A 100 1.45 -12.28 0.95
N TYR A 101 2.39 -11.35 0.76
CA TYR A 101 3.83 -11.63 0.75
C TYR A 101 4.56 -11.17 2.02
N LYS A 102 3.87 -11.09 3.17
CA LYS A 102 4.41 -10.54 4.43
C LYS A 102 5.77 -11.11 4.86
N ASN A 103 6.03 -12.38 4.56
CA ASN A 103 7.26 -13.10 4.94
C ASN A 103 8.31 -13.20 3.82
N VAL A 104 8.06 -12.56 2.68
CA VAL A 104 8.96 -12.55 1.52
C VAL A 104 9.73 -11.23 1.49
N PRO A 105 11.05 -11.21 1.24
CA PRO A 105 11.80 -9.96 1.06
C PRO A 105 11.22 -9.10 -0.05
N TYR A 106 11.14 -7.78 0.15
CA TYR A 106 10.52 -6.86 -0.82
C TYR A 106 11.05 -7.02 -2.25
N SER A 107 12.36 -7.24 -2.42
CA SER A 107 13.00 -7.42 -3.73
C SER A 107 12.60 -8.68 -4.50
N GLN A 108 11.91 -9.62 -3.85
CA GLN A 108 11.41 -10.86 -4.46
C GLN A 108 9.89 -10.82 -4.69
N ARG A 109 9.21 -9.76 -4.27
CA ARG A 109 7.75 -9.62 -4.43
C ARG A 109 7.43 -9.08 -5.84
N PRO A 110 6.27 -9.45 -6.41
CA PRO A 110 5.71 -8.72 -7.55
C PRO A 110 5.53 -7.24 -7.22
N ARG A 111 5.65 -6.36 -8.22
CA ARG A 111 5.33 -4.94 -8.04
C ARG A 111 3.88 -4.71 -8.39
N ALA A 112 3.24 -3.72 -7.75
CA ALA A 112 1.84 -3.38 -8.02
C ALA A 112 1.56 -3.06 -9.50
N VAL A 113 2.52 -2.42 -10.19
CA VAL A 113 2.44 -2.10 -11.63
C VAL A 113 2.39 -3.34 -12.51
N ASP A 114 3.00 -4.44 -12.09
CA ASP A 114 3.08 -5.68 -12.86
C ASP A 114 1.89 -6.63 -12.57
N MET A 115 0.90 -6.15 -11.79
CA MET A 115 -0.24 -6.94 -11.32
C MET A 115 -1.57 -6.27 -11.68
N ASP A 116 -2.55 -7.08 -12.10
CA ASP A 116 -3.94 -6.67 -12.26
C ASP A 116 -4.75 -6.97 -10.99
N LEU A 117 -5.61 -6.04 -10.59
CA LEU A 117 -6.56 -6.24 -9.50
C LEU A 117 -7.93 -6.61 -10.06
N GLU A 118 -8.35 -7.85 -9.86
CA GLU A 118 -9.63 -8.36 -10.34
C GLU A 118 -10.67 -8.39 -9.21
N TRP A 119 -11.74 -7.62 -9.36
CA TRP A 119 -12.91 -7.71 -8.49
C TRP A 119 -13.84 -8.83 -8.95
N ARG A 120 -14.01 -9.85 -8.10
CA ARG A 120 -14.84 -11.03 -8.34
C ARG A 120 -16.23 -10.85 -7.72
N GLN A 121 -17.20 -10.36 -8.50
CA GLN A 121 -18.59 -10.21 -8.04
C GLN A 121 -19.39 -11.48 -8.34
N GLY A 122 -19.27 -12.47 -7.45
CA GLY A 122 -19.91 -13.78 -7.64
C GLY A 122 -19.25 -14.61 -8.75
N ARG A 123 -20.01 -15.52 -9.38
CA ARG A 123 -19.48 -16.48 -10.37
C ARG A 123 -19.42 -15.96 -11.82
N ILE A 124 -20.05 -14.84 -12.12
CA ILE A 124 -20.38 -14.45 -13.51
C ILE A 124 -19.61 -13.20 -13.97
N ALA A 125 -19.37 -12.22 -13.09
CA ALA A 125 -18.73 -10.97 -13.46
C ALA A 125 -17.38 -10.82 -12.76
N ARG A 126 -16.35 -10.57 -13.57
CA ARG A 126 -15.02 -10.19 -13.12
C ARG A 126 -14.66 -8.86 -13.76
N VAL A 127 -14.23 -7.89 -12.94
CA VAL A 127 -13.90 -6.55 -13.40
C VAL A 127 -12.48 -6.24 -12.98
N VAL A 128 -11.64 -5.86 -13.94
CA VAL A 128 -10.28 -5.40 -13.66
C VAL A 128 -10.34 -3.94 -13.24
N LEU A 129 -9.81 -3.64 -12.06
CA LEU A 129 -9.73 -2.29 -11.52
C LEU A 129 -8.36 -1.70 -11.87
N GLN A 130 -8.31 -0.44 -12.25
CA GLN A 130 -7.08 0.28 -12.62
C GLN A 130 -7.16 1.73 -12.15
N ASP A 131 -6.00 2.37 -11.93
CA ASP A 131 -5.96 3.79 -11.54
C ASP A 131 -6.53 4.70 -12.64
N GLU A 132 -6.41 4.29 -13.90
CA GLU A 132 -7.00 4.97 -15.05
C GLU A 132 -7.60 3.94 -16.01
N ASP A 133 -8.86 4.16 -16.39
CA ASP A 133 -9.57 3.37 -17.39
C ASP A 133 -10.64 4.23 -18.11
N ILE A 134 -11.49 3.62 -18.92
CA ILE A 134 -12.55 4.31 -19.65
C ILE A 134 -13.61 4.97 -18.74
N THR A 135 -13.65 4.60 -17.46
CA THR A 135 -14.61 5.15 -16.48
C THR A 135 -14.02 6.32 -15.70
N THR A 136 -12.72 6.60 -15.86
CA THR A 136 -12.01 7.65 -15.11
C THR A 136 -12.63 9.02 -15.31
N LYS A 137 -12.86 9.71 -14.19
CA LYS A 137 -13.47 11.04 -14.18
C LYS A 137 -12.48 12.11 -14.63
N ILE A 138 -12.92 12.92 -15.59
CA ILE A 138 -12.21 14.09 -16.08
C ILE A 138 -13.04 15.33 -15.75
N GLU A 139 -12.45 16.26 -15.01
CA GLU A 139 -13.07 17.53 -14.59
C GLU A 139 -12.24 18.69 -15.14
N GLY A 140 -12.66 19.23 -16.30
CA GLY A 140 -11.85 20.19 -17.05
C GLY A 140 -10.55 19.56 -17.54
N ASP A 141 -9.42 20.16 -17.21
CA ASP A 141 -8.08 19.64 -17.55
C ASP A 141 -7.53 18.64 -16.52
N TRP A 142 -8.31 18.33 -15.48
CA TRP A 142 -7.89 17.42 -14.41
C TRP A 142 -8.45 16.02 -14.62
N LYS A 143 -7.56 15.03 -14.48
CA LYS A 143 -7.92 13.61 -14.41
C LYS A 143 -7.76 13.13 -12.97
N ARG A 144 -8.81 12.54 -12.41
CA ARG A 144 -8.79 11.99 -11.05
C ARG A 144 -8.47 10.50 -11.09
N LEU A 145 -7.43 10.06 -10.37
CA LEU A 145 -7.14 8.63 -10.23
C LEU A 145 -8.34 7.89 -9.62
N ASN A 146 -8.65 6.72 -10.18
CA ASN A 146 -9.70 5.85 -9.69
C ASN A 146 -9.32 5.32 -8.30
N THR A 147 -10.30 5.30 -7.40
CA THR A 147 -10.19 4.75 -6.05
C THR A 147 -11.17 3.60 -5.86
N LEU A 148 -11.13 2.89 -4.73
CA LEU A 148 -12.17 1.89 -4.44
C LEU A 148 -13.57 2.47 -4.33
N MET A 149 -13.74 3.75 -4.01
CA MET A 149 -15.04 4.43 -3.98
C MET A 149 -15.55 4.75 -5.40
N HIS A 150 -14.66 4.82 -6.39
CA HIS A 150 -15.03 5.08 -7.77
C HIS A 150 -15.78 3.90 -8.40
N TYR A 151 -15.38 2.67 -8.06
CA TYR A 151 -16.00 1.42 -8.47
C TYR A 151 -17.12 0.98 -7.51
#